data_AF-A0A9D6YCD3-F1
#
_entry.id   AF-A0A9D6YCD3-F1
#
_cell.length_a   1.000
_cell.length_b   1.000
_cell.length_c   1.000
_cell.angle_alpha   90.00
_cell.angle_beta   90.00
_cell.angle_gamma   90.00
#
_symmetry.space_group_name_H-M   'P 1'
#
loop_
_entity.id
_entity.type
_entity.pdbx_description
1 polymer ?
#
loop_
_entity_poly.entity_id
_entity_poly.type
_entity_poly.pdbx_seq_one_letter_code
_entity_poly.pdbx_strand_id
1 'polypeptide(L)'
;MSLNRCEQRVFDYLQSHRDERHFWQDKFQTVSKTMNNEHVAVDRLAAELWRYYEERSAVASPFKEAVRSEGLKRTSMKNLAELLLRLWVGSRPKSKPAADVR
;
A
#
# COMPACT_ATOMS: atom_id res chain seq x y z
N MET A 1 0.70 9.22 8.73
CA MET A 1 -0.16 8.01 8.85
C MET A 1 0.70 6.89 9.37
N SER A 2 0.31 6.27 10.47
CA SER A 2 1.01 5.09 10.99
C SER A 2 0.49 3.85 10.28
N LEU A 3 1.40 3.03 9.76
CA LEU A 3 1.05 1.75 9.15
C LEU A 3 0.72 0.72 10.24
N ASN A 4 -0.30 -0.10 10.02
CA ASN A 4 -0.56 -1.25 10.89
C ASN A 4 0.47 -2.37 10.65
N ARG A 5 0.51 -3.40 11.53
CA ARG A 5 1.50 -4.49 11.42
C ARG A 5 1.46 -5.25 10.08
N CYS A 6 0.27 -5.44 9.51
CA CYS A 6 0.13 -6.11 8.21
C CYS A 6 0.67 -5.22 7.07
N GLU A 7 0.34 -3.93 7.11
CA GLU A 7 0.82 -2.92 6.17
C GLU A 7 2.34 -2.76 6.22
N GLN A 8 2.92 -2.69 7.44
CA GLN A 8 4.37 -2.64 7.63
C GLN A 8 5.04 -3.88 7.03
N ARG A 9 4.51 -5.07 7.30
CA ARG A 9 5.08 -6.32 6.76
C ARG A 9 5.10 -6.35 5.23
N VAL A 10 4.02 -5.93 4.57
CA VAL A 10 4.00 -5.81 3.10
C VAL A 10 5.02 -4.78 2.64
N PHE A 11 5.08 -3.62 3.31
CA PHE A 11 6.04 -2.58 2.98
C PHE A 11 7.48 -3.06 3.07
N ASP A 12 7.88 -3.68 4.18
CA ASP A 12 9.22 -4.22 4.39
C ASP A 12 9.57 -5.32 3.38
N TYR A 13 8.60 -6.16 3.05
CA TYR A 13 8.78 -7.21 2.05
C TYR A 13 9.03 -6.62 0.66
N LEU A 14 8.21 -5.66 0.22
CA LEU A 14 8.41 -4.94 -1.03
C LEU A 14 9.72 -4.13 -1.02
N GLN A 15 10.14 -3.64 0.14
CA GLN A 15 11.43 -2.99 0.24
C GLN A 15 12.60 -3.97 0.04
N SER A 16 12.47 -5.19 0.54
CA SER A 16 13.51 -6.21 0.43
C SER A 16 13.56 -6.87 -0.96
N HIS A 17 12.45 -6.89 -1.70
CA HIS A 17 12.33 -7.54 -3.01
C HIS A 17 12.22 -6.50 -4.13
N ARG A 18 13.33 -6.21 -4.80
CA ARG A 18 13.40 -5.17 -5.84
C ARG A 18 12.50 -5.45 -7.04
N ASP A 19 12.41 -6.70 -7.50
CA ASP A 19 11.58 -7.05 -8.66
C ASP A 19 10.09 -6.84 -8.38
N GLU A 20 9.62 -7.32 -7.22
CA GLU A 20 8.25 -7.07 -6.73
C GLU A 20 7.99 -5.57 -6.59
N ARG A 21 8.95 -4.82 -6.03
CA ARG A 21 8.85 -3.37 -5.92
C ARG A 21 8.66 -2.72 -7.28
N HIS A 22 9.45 -3.10 -8.30
CA HIS A 22 9.34 -2.55 -9.64
C HIS A 22 7.97 -2.87 -10.28
N PHE A 23 7.50 -4.10 -10.15
CA PHE A 23 6.16 -4.49 -10.60
C PHE A 23 5.07 -3.63 -9.95
N TRP A 24 5.14 -3.45 -8.63
CA TRP A 24 4.17 -2.62 -7.91
C TRP A 24 4.30 -1.13 -8.25
N GLN A 25 5.51 -0.61 -8.44
CA GLN A 25 5.73 0.77 -8.88
C GLN A 25 5.08 1.05 -10.22
N ASP A 26 5.30 0.18 -11.21
CA ASP A 26 4.68 0.31 -12.53
C ASP A 26 3.15 0.25 -12.44
N LYS A 27 2.62 -0.70 -11.64
CA LYS A 27 1.19 -0.83 -11.41
C LYS A 27 0.59 0.43 -10.78
N PHE A 28 1.23 0.99 -9.77
CA PHE A 28 0.80 2.23 -9.10
C PHE A 28 0.83 3.42 -10.04
N GLN A 29 1.89 3.57 -10.85
CA GLN A 29 1.96 4.62 -11.86
C GLN A 29 0.87 4.48 -12.92
N THR A 30 0.63 3.26 -13.41
CA THR A 30 -0.42 2.97 -14.40
C THR A 30 -1.81 3.28 -13.85
N VAL A 31 -2.12 2.83 -12.63
CA VAL A 31 -3.42 3.13 -11.99
C VAL A 31 -3.57 4.64 -11.76
N SER A 32 -2.53 5.33 -11.31
CA SER A 32 -2.59 6.78 -11.10
C SER A 32 -2.77 7.58 -12.39
N LYS A 33 -2.18 7.14 -13.51
CA LYS A 33 -2.40 7.77 -14.82
C LYS A 33 -3.80 7.48 -15.36
N THR A 34 -4.34 6.31 -15.08
CA THR A 34 -5.66 5.88 -15.55
C THR A 34 -6.80 6.50 -14.74
N MET A 35 -6.59 6.69 -13.44
CA MET A 35 -7.62 7.19 -12.52
C MET A 35 -7.38 8.65 -12.16
N ASN A 36 -8.31 9.51 -12.56
CA ASN A 36 -8.27 10.94 -12.21
C ASN A 36 -8.52 11.20 -10.71
N ASN A 37 -9.03 10.21 -9.97
CA ASN A 37 -9.33 10.32 -8.54
C ASN A 37 -8.37 9.46 -7.71
N GLU A 38 -7.52 10.13 -6.92
CA GLU A 38 -6.57 9.51 -5.99
C GLU A 38 -7.26 8.56 -5.00
N HIS A 39 -8.42 8.94 -4.46
CA HIS A 39 -9.14 8.11 -3.48
C HIS A 39 -9.61 6.78 -4.07
N VAL A 40 -10.08 6.80 -5.32
CA VAL A 40 -10.51 5.59 -6.03
C VAL A 40 -9.32 4.71 -6.40
N ALA A 41 -8.21 5.33 -6.80
CA ALA A 41 -6.95 4.62 -7.04
C ALA A 41 -6.46 3.90 -5.77
N VAL A 42 -6.48 4.59 -4.62
CA VAL A 42 -6.10 4.05 -3.32
C VAL A 42 -6.99 2.87 -2.91
N ASP A 43 -8.32 2.99 -3.01
CA ASP A 43 -9.24 1.89 -2.66
C ASP A 43 -9.00 0.64 -3.53
N ARG A 44 -8.79 0.83 -4.83
CA ARG A 44 -8.48 -0.25 -5.76
C ARG A 44 -7.13 -0.91 -5.44
N LEU A 45 -6.10 -0.11 -5.22
CA LEU A 45 -4.75 -0.61 -4.91
C LEU A 45 -4.71 -1.28 -3.54
N ALA A 46 -5.46 -0.78 -2.55
CA ALA A 46 -5.58 -1.40 -1.24
C ALA A 46 -6.21 -2.79 -1.32
N ALA A 47 -7.25 -2.98 -2.15
CA ALA A 47 -7.85 -4.29 -2.38
C ALA A 47 -6.86 -5.27 -3.04
N GLU A 48 -6.09 -4.79 -4.02
CA GLU A 48 -5.07 -5.60 -4.71
C GLU A 48 -3.90 -5.97 -3.77
N LEU A 49 -3.46 -5.04 -2.92
CA LEU A 49 -2.42 -5.30 -1.91
C LEU A 49 -2.88 -6.34 -0.89
N TRP A 50 -4.14 -6.30 -0.49
CA TRP A 50 -4.72 -7.32 0.38
C TRP A 50 -4.71 -8.69 -0.30
N ARG A 51 -5.16 -8.78 -1.55
CA ARG A 51 -5.13 -10.02 -2.32
C ARG A 51 -3.72 -10.58 -2.47
N TYR A 52 -2.75 -9.72 -2.75
CA TYR A 52 -1.34 -10.10 -2.80
C TYR A 52 -0.83 -10.62 -1.45
N TYR A 53 -1.22 -9.99 -0.34
CA TYR A 53 -0.92 -10.49 1.00
C TYR A 53 -1.50 -11.89 1.22
N GLU A 54 -2.75 -12.12 0.84
CA GLU A 54 -3.39 -13.45 0.94
C GLU A 54 -2.64 -14.50 0.11
N GLU A 55 -2.32 -14.19 -1.15
CA GLU A 55 -1.56 -15.08 -2.04
C GLU A 55 -0.17 -15.40 -1.48
N ARG A 56 0.55 -14.37 -0.99
CA ARG A 56 1.88 -14.56 -0.40
C ARG A 56 1.84 -15.26 0.96
N SER A 57 0.75 -15.14 1.72
CA SER A 57 0.59 -15.86 2.98
C SER A 57 0.55 -17.38 2.82
N ALA A 58 0.21 -17.87 1.63
CA ALA A 58 0.24 -19.30 1.33
C ALA A 58 1.67 -19.84 1.12
N VAL A 59 2.59 -19.02 0.60
CA VAL A 59 3.88 -19.48 0.06
C VAL A 59 5.13 -18.86 0.69
N ALA A 60 5.04 -17.67 1.30
CA ALA A 60 6.19 -16.92 1.80
C ALA A 60 6.16 -16.68 3.32
N SER A 61 7.22 -17.07 4.03
CA SER A 61 7.60 -16.42 5.30
C SER A 61 8.11 -15.02 4.95
N PRO A 62 7.60 -13.93 5.55
CA PRO A 62 7.00 -13.76 6.88
C PRO A 62 5.45 -13.72 6.95
N PHE A 63 4.77 -13.81 5.80
CA PHE A 63 3.31 -13.68 5.73
C PHE A 63 2.59 -14.90 6.32
N LYS A 64 3.12 -16.09 6.08
CA LYS A 64 2.59 -17.35 6.60
C LYS A 64 2.61 -17.41 8.13
N GLU A 65 3.71 -16.95 8.73
CA GLU A 65 3.89 -16.91 10.19
C GLU A 65 2.95 -15.89 10.82
N ALA A 66 2.80 -14.73 10.19
CA ALA A 66 1.85 -13.72 10.62
C ALA A 66 0.40 -14.21 10.62
N VAL A 67 -0.02 -14.91 9.56
CA VAL A 67 -1.37 -15.47 9.48
C VAL A 67 -1.59 -16.55 10.53
N ARG A 68 -0.55 -17.35 10.83
CA ARG A 68 -0.62 -18.35 11.92
C ARG A 68 -0.71 -17.73 13.30
N SER A 69 -0.01 -16.63 13.56
CA SER A 69 0.03 -15.97 14.87
C SER A 69 -1.11 -14.99 15.12
N GLU A 70 -1.50 -14.21 14.10
CA GLU A 70 -2.46 -13.10 14.22
C GLU A 70 -3.82 -13.42 13.56
N GLY A 71 -3.88 -14.45 12.71
CA GLY A 71 -5.04 -14.80 11.89
C GLY A 71 -5.14 -13.96 10.60
N LEU A 72 -5.87 -14.49 9.60
CA LEU A 72 -6.15 -13.78 8.34
C LEU A 72 -7.39 -12.88 8.50
N LYS A 73 -7.30 -11.83 9.32
CA LYS A 73 -8.38 -10.82 9.39
C LYS A 73 -8.23 -9.82 8.28
N ARG A 74 -9.28 -9.64 7.47
CA ARG A 74 -9.31 -8.62 6.40
C ARG A 74 -9.01 -7.24 6.98
N THR A 75 -7.84 -6.71 6.65
CA THR A 75 -7.41 -5.36 7.05
C THR A 75 -7.46 -4.42 5.85
N SER A 76 -7.87 -3.19 6.11
CA SER A 76 -7.81 -2.14 5.11
C SER A 76 -6.33 -1.76 4.87
N MET A 77 -5.80 -2.05 3.67
CA MET A 77 -4.44 -1.69 3.26
C MET A 77 -4.36 -0.25 2.72
N LYS A 78 -5.29 0.62 3.13
CA LYS A 78 -5.42 1.98 2.59
C LYS A 78 -4.26 2.87 2.97
N ASN A 79 -3.76 2.80 4.21
CA ASN A 79 -2.64 3.65 4.61
C ASN A 79 -1.37 3.26 3.85
N LEU A 80 -1.17 1.96 3.63
CA LEU A 80 -0.08 1.47 2.79
C LEU A 80 -0.22 1.94 1.34
N ALA A 81 -1.40 1.78 0.75
CA ALA A 81 -1.64 2.23 -0.63
C ALA A 81 -1.42 3.74 -0.77
N GLU A 82 -1.92 4.56 0.17
CA GLU A 82 -1.65 5.99 0.18
C GLU A 82 -0.16 6.30 0.30
N LEU A 83 0.55 5.64 1.22
CA LEU A 83 1.98 5.84 1.40
C LEU A 83 2.77 5.53 0.13
N LEU A 84 2.52 4.36 -0.47
CA LEU A 84 3.19 3.91 -1.68
C LEU A 84 2.89 4.81 -2.88
N LEU A 85 1.65 5.27 -3.02
CA LEU A 85 1.26 6.21 -4.06
C LEU A 85 2.04 7.53 -3.93
N ARG A 86 2.11 8.08 -2.71
CA ARG A 86 2.91 9.29 -2.45
C ARG A 86 4.40 9.09 -2.70
N LEU A 87 4.93 7.91 -2.34
CA LEU A 87 6.35 7.60 -2.47
C LEU A 87 6.78 7.38 -3.93
N TRP A 88 5.97 6.70 -4.73
CA TRP A 88 6.35 6.24 -6.08
C TRP A 88 5.82 7.09 -7.23
N VAL A 89 4.67 7.73 -7.04
CA VAL A 89 4.09 8.64 -8.05
C VAL A 89 4.40 10.09 -7.73
N GLY A 90 4.72 10.38 -6.46
CA GLY A 90 4.84 11.73 -5.95
C GLY A 90 3.47 12.27 -5.54
N SER A 91 3.37 12.75 -4.31
CA SER A 91 2.20 13.51 -3.88
C SER A 91 2.00 14.72 -4.79
N ARG A 92 0.84 14.84 -5.44
CA ARG A 92 0.31 16.19 -5.67
C ARG A 92 0.15 16.81 -4.29
N PRO A 93 0.79 17.94 -3.97
CA PRO A 93 0.68 18.53 -2.65
C PRO A 93 -0.81 18.75 -2.38
N LYS A 94 -1.34 18.02 -1.40
CA LYS A 94 -2.64 18.33 -0.82
C LYS A 94 -2.47 19.73 -0.26
N SER A 95 -3.15 20.69 -0.88
CA SER A 95 -3.09 22.11 -0.51
C SER A 95 -3.10 22.21 1.00
N LYS A 96 -2.03 22.77 1.58
CA LYS A 96 -1.95 23.05 3.01
C LYS A 96 -3.24 23.81 3.37
N PRO A 97 -3.96 23.48 4.47
CA PRO A 97 -4.90 24.44 4.99
C PRO A 97 -4.08 25.70 5.27
N ALA A 98 -4.50 26.82 4.66
CA ALA A 98 -3.92 28.10 4.94
C ALA A 98 -3.85 28.24 6.46
N ALA A 99 -2.64 28.47 6.98
CA ALA A 99 -2.48 28.87 8.36
C ALA A 99 -3.33 30.13 8.53
N ASP A 100 -4.42 30.00 9.28
CA ASP A 100 -5.21 31.13 9.74
C ASP A 100 -4.33 31.89 10.72
N VAL A 101 -3.67 32.93 10.21
CA VAL A 101 -3.06 33.98 11.00
C VAL A 101 -4.20 34.85 11.49
N ARG A 102 -4.53 34.76 12.78
CA ARG A 102 -5.20 35.83 13.54
C ARG A 102 -4.73 35.84 14.98
#